data_AF-A0A9W9FK44-F1
#
_entry.id   AF-A0A9W9FK44-F1
#
_cell.length_a   1.000
_cell.length_b   1.000
_cell.length_c   1.000
_cell.angle_alpha   90.00
_cell.angle_beta   90.00
_cell.angle_gamma   90.00
#
_symmetry.space_group_name_H-M   'P 1'
#
loop_
_entity.id
_entity.type
_entity.pdbx_description
1 polymer ?
#
loop_
_entity_poly.entity_id
_entity_poly.type
_entity_poly.pdbx_seq_one_letter_code
_entity_poly.pdbx_strand_id
1 'polypeptide(L)'
;MKFTAGMSSLQEGISIDWMSNVERLRIEKDSVDLLLNKVQRHRGDTLNSATVSARVTSPLEGLIGVKLVHWAGQTDHGPHYHLNTSTGHITIQHDKPTNQLNYDSGSLKLNINTTPNDLNFTFTCPNNKKLTGHSWRSIGYVADLRTTQYRPEDGLCAERQGYILAALDLGVREKIYGLGHRRQSHVDSPAR
;
A
#
# COMPACT_ATOMS: atom_id res chain seq x y z
N MET A 1 -14.70 8.61 3.40
CA MET A 1 -14.71 7.75 4.61
C MET A 1 -13.66 8.27 5.57
N LYS A 2 -13.94 8.33 6.88
CA LYS A 2 -13.03 8.91 7.89
C LYS A 2 -12.73 7.86 8.96
N PHE A 3 -11.45 7.51 9.09
CA PHE A 3 -10.94 6.53 10.06
C PHE A 3 -10.25 7.17 11.26
N THR A 4 -9.70 8.37 11.10
CA THR A 4 -8.98 9.10 12.15
C THR A 4 -9.87 10.15 12.81
N ALA A 5 -9.61 10.45 14.08
CA ALA A 5 -10.27 11.48 14.89
C ALA A 5 -9.30 12.63 15.23
N GLY A 6 -8.42 12.96 14.27
CA GLY A 6 -7.30 13.88 14.45
C GLY A 6 -5.99 13.20 14.08
N MET A 7 -4.86 13.85 14.41
CA MET A 7 -3.52 13.28 14.16
C MET A 7 -3.23 12.06 15.05
N SER A 8 -3.72 12.09 16.30
CA SER A 8 -3.26 11.18 17.35
C SER A 8 -4.26 10.08 17.71
N SER A 9 -5.47 10.12 17.16
CA SER A 9 -6.57 9.23 17.56
C SER A 9 -7.29 8.62 16.35
N LEU A 10 -7.83 7.43 16.58
CA LEU A 10 -8.74 6.75 15.66
C LEU A 10 -10.19 7.03 16.07
N GLN A 11 -11.11 6.91 15.12
CA GLN A 11 -12.54 6.87 15.44
C GLN A 11 -12.83 5.63 16.30
N GLU A 12 -13.79 5.73 17.20
CA GLU A 12 -14.22 4.60 18.03
C GLU A 12 -14.68 3.42 17.14
N GLY A 13 -14.29 2.20 17.51
CA GLY A 13 -14.57 1.00 16.70
C GLY A 13 -13.69 0.83 15.45
N ILE A 14 -12.71 1.70 15.23
CA ILE A 14 -11.69 1.53 14.17
C ILE A 14 -10.37 1.04 14.75
N SER A 15 -9.81 -0.01 14.14
CA SER A 15 -8.41 -0.41 14.35
C SER A 15 -7.67 -0.43 13.01
N ILE A 16 -6.42 0.04 13.01
CA ILE A 16 -5.58 0.02 11.81
C ILE A 16 -4.29 -0.75 12.12
N ASP A 17 -4.05 -1.81 11.38
CA ASP A 17 -2.77 -2.49 11.32
C ASP A 17 -1.91 -1.85 10.24
N TRP A 18 -0.91 -1.08 10.67
CA TRP A 18 0.03 -0.40 9.78
C TRP A 18 1.13 -1.35 9.34
N MET A 19 1.32 -1.48 8.03
CA MET A 19 2.39 -2.28 7.46
C MET A 19 3.72 -1.54 7.64
N SER A 20 4.71 -2.22 8.21
CA SER A 20 6.02 -1.64 8.50
C SER A 20 7.19 -2.60 8.29
N ASN A 21 6.91 -3.88 8.02
CA ASN A 21 7.93 -4.90 7.83
C ASN A 21 7.67 -5.71 6.54
N VAL A 22 8.74 -6.10 5.85
CA VAL A 22 8.68 -7.10 4.78
C VAL A 22 9.02 -8.46 5.38
N GLU A 23 8.03 -9.32 5.51
CA GLU A 23 8.20 -10.67 6.06
C GLU A 23 8.75 -11.64 5.01
N ARG A 24 8.29 -11.48 3.76
CA ARG A 24 8.72 -12.31 2.64
C ARG A 24 8.80 -11.46 1.39
N LEU A 25 9.84 -11.72 0.60
CA LEU A 25 10.04 -11.10 -0.70
C LEU A 25 10.31 -12.21 -1.71
N ARG A 26 9.59 -12.19 -2.82
CA ARG A 26 9.77 -13.10 -3.94
C ARG A 26 9.85 -12.30 -5.23
N ILE A 27 10.94 -12.50 -5.96
CA ILE A 27 11.15 -11.89 -7.27
C ILE A 27 10.76 -12.93 -8.30
N GLU A 28 9.80 -12.57 -9.14
CA GLU A 28 9.44 -13.28 -10.36
C GLU A 28 10.10 -12.58 -11.56
N LYS A 29 9.92 -13.14 -12.75
CA LYS A 29 10.54 -12.61 -13.98
C LYS A 29 10.30 -11.10 -14.18
N ASP A 30 9.04 -10.68 -14.06
CA ASP A 30 8.58 -9.31 -14.36
C ASP A 30 7.73 -8.71 -13.22
N SER A 31 7.75 -9.32 -12.04
CA SER A 31 6.98 -8.84 -10.89
C SER A 31 7.66 -9.15 -9.56
N VAL A 32 7.31 -8.38 -8.54
CA VAL A 32 7.75 -8.64 -7.16
C VAL A 32 6.55 -8.84 -6.27
N ASP A 33 6.55 -9.94 -5.51
CA ASP A 33 5.58 -10.22 -4.48
C ASP A 33 6.21 -10.01 -3.09
N LEU A 34 5.57 -9.18 -2.28
CA LEU A 34 5.94 -8.88 -0.91
C LEU A 34 4.82 -9.30 0.03
N LEU A 35 5.17 -9.97 1.13
CA LEU A 35 4.29 -10.16 2.27
C LEU A 35 4.64 -9.11 3.32
N LEU A 36 3.73 -8.17 3.54
CA LEU A 36 3.89 -7.09 4.50
C LEU A 36 3.22 -7.45 5.82
N ASN A 37 3.82 -7.00 6.92
CA ASN A 37 3.30 -7.18 8.27
C ASN A 37 3.51 -5.90 9.09
N LYS A 38 2.84 -5.83 10.25
CA LYS A 38 3.11 -4.82 11.27
C LYS A 38 4.53 -4.95 11.84
N VAL A 39 4.93 -3.98 12.65
CA VAL A 39 6.21 -4.00 13.39
C VAL A 39 6.38 -5.32 14.17
N GLN A 40 7.53 -5.97 14.00
CA GLN A 40 7.92 -7.23 14.62
C GLN A 40 9.03 -6.98 15.64
N ARG A 41 8.75 -7.15 16.95
CA ARG A 41 9.74 -7.01 18.03
C ARG A 41 10.21 -8.37 18.52
N HIS A 42 9.32 -9.34 18.53
CA HIS A 42 9.61 -10.73 18.89
C HIS A 42 8.77 -11.69 18.04
N ARG A 43 9.12 -12.99 18.05
CA ARG A 43 8.42 -14.01 17.26
C ARG A 43 6.91 -14.09 17.52
N GLY A 44 6.43 -13.70 18.71
CA GLY A 44 4.99 -13.66 19.00
C GLY A 44 4.20 -12.63 18.18
N ASP A 45 4.87 -11.61 17.62
CA ASP A 45 4.20 -10.56 16.84
C ASP A 45 3.79 -11.01 15.43
N THR A 46 4.30 -12.16 14.99
CA THR A 46 3.92 -12.79 13.72
C THR A 46 2.60 -13.54 13.81
N LEU A 47 2.11 -13.79 15.03
CA LEU A 47 0.84 -14.45 15.31
C LEU A 47 -0.28 -13.42 15.47
N ASN A 48 -1.50 -13.80 15.09
CA ASN A 48 -2.71 -12.98 15.24
C ASN A 48 -2.55 -11.55 14.67
N SER A 49 -1.82 -11.41 13.57
CA SER A 49 -1.55 -10.14 12.91
C SER A 49 -2.12 -10.15 11.50
N ALA A 50 -2.75 -9.05 11.09
CA ALA A 50 -3.11 -8.86 9.70
C ALA A 50 -1.85 -8.76 8.82
N THR A 51 -1.88 -9.42 7.67
CA THR A 51 -0.83 -9.32 6.65
C THR A 51 -1.39 -8.71 5.39
N VAL A 52 -0.56 -8.00 4.63
CA VAL A 52 -0.95 -7.43 3.33
C VAL A 52 0.03 -7.94 2.28
N SER A 53 -0.47 -8.62 1.26
CA SER A 53 0.29 -8.96 0.07
C SER A 53 0.38 -7.73 -0.83
N ALA A 54 1.60 -7.29 -1.14
CA ALA A 54 1.86 -6.25 -2.13
C ALA A 54 2.49 -6.88 -3.37
N ARG A 55 1.83 -6.75 -4.52
CA ARG A 55 2.36 -7.19 -5.81
C ARG A 55 2.71 -5.98 -6.67
N VAL A 56 3.99 -5.87 -6.99
CA VAL A 56 4.55 -4.82 -7.85
C VAL A 56 4.67 -5.35 -9.26
N THR A 57 4.13 -4.60 -10.22
CA THR A 57 4.11 -4.92 -11.65
C THR A 57 4.30 -3.66 -12.48
N SER A 58 4.55 -3.80 -13.78
CA SER A 58 4.59 -2.67 -14.71
C SER A 58 3.86 -3.02 -16.00
N PRO A 59 2.62 -2.55 -16.20
CA PRO A 59 1.86 -2.89 -17.40
C PRO A 59 2.46 -2.24 -18.65
N LEU A 60 2.95 -0.99 -18.58
CA LEU A 60 3.64 -0.32 -19.68
C LEU A 60 4.90 0.36 -19.17
N GLU A 61 5.80 0.70 -20.08
CA GLU A 61 7.00 1.48 -19.76
C GLU A 61 6.64 2.80 -19.07
N GLY A 62 7.32 3.12 -17.97
CA GLY A 62 7.05 4.32 -17.17
C GLY A 62 5.88 4.21 -16.21
N LEU A 63 5.22 3.04 -16.10
CA LEU A 63 4.14 2.78 -15.15
C LEU A 63 4.54 1.69 -14.16
N ILE A 64 4.40 1.96 -12.86
CA ILE A 64 4.56 0.96 -11.80
C ILE A 64 3.22 0.83 -11.07
N GLY A 65 2.65 -0.37 -11.11
CA GLY A 65 1.43 -0.72 -10.40
C GLY A 65 1.74 -1.49 -9.13
N VAL A 66 1.13 -1.09 -8.01
CA VAL A 66 1.20 -1.78 -6.73
C VAL A 66 -0.20 -2.25 -6.34
N LYS A 67 -0.40 -3.57 -6.32
CA LYS A 67 -1.66 -4.19 -5.87
C LYS A 67 -1.52 -4.65 -4.42
N LEU A 68 -2.35 -4.12 -3.54
CA LEU A 68 -2.39 -4.46 -2.11
C LEU A 68 -3.61 -5.32 -1.80
N VAL A 69 -3.41 -6.47 -1.17
CA VAL A 69 -4.48 -7.43 -0.85
C VAL A 69 -4.28 -7.96 0.58
N HIS A 70 -5.31 -7.88 1.42
CA HIS A 70 -5.32 -8.53 2.74
C HIS A 70 -5.86 -9.97 2.63
N TRP A 71 -7.10 -10.12 2.17
CA TRP A 71 -7.74 -11.41 2.00
C TRP A 71 -8.00 -11.70 0.52
N ALA A 72 -7.33 -12.74 -0.01
CA ALA A 72 -7.46 -13.16 -1.41
C ALA A 72 -8.54 -14.24 -1.62
N GLY A 73 -9.27 -14.64 -0.57
CA GLY A 73 -10.29 -15.70 -0.63
C GLY A 73 -11.68 -15.22 -1.05
N GLN A 74 -11.87 -13.91 -1.21
CA GLN A 74 -13.14 -13.36 -1.67
C GLN A 74 -13.34 -13.66 -3.16
N THR A 75 -14.58 -13.96 -3.55
CA THR A 75 -14.96 -14.13 -4.95
C THR A 75 -14.70 -12.85 -5.74
N ASP A 76 -13.98 -12.97 -6.86
CA ASP A 76 -13.76 -11.85 -7.77
C ASP A 76 -14.98 -11.68 -8.70
N HIS A 77 -15.79 -10.66 -8.41
CA HIS A 77 -17.06 -10.45 -9.09
C HIS A 77 -16.94 -9.67 -10.41
N GLY A 78 -15.79 -9.05 -10.70
CA GLY A 78 -15.63 -8.14 -11.85
C GLY A 78 -16.71 -7.04 -11.92
N PRO A 79 -16.85 -6.34 -13.05
CA PRO A 79 -15.92 -6.27 -14.18
C PRO A 79 -14.63 -5.51 -13.82
N HIS A 80 -13.56 -5.76 -14.57
CA HIS A 80 -12.29 -5.05 -14.41
C HIS A 80 -12.06 -4.04 -15.52
N TYR A 81 -11.27 -3.00 -15.22
CA TYR A 81 -10.76 -2.11 -16.27
C TYR A 81 -9.90 -2.90 -17.26
N HIS A 82 -10.08 -2.62 -18.54
CA HIS A 82 -9.19 -3.14 -19.58
C HIS A 82 -7.84 -2.43 -19.48
N LEU A 83 -6.76 -3.19 -19.30
CA LEU A 83 -5.40 -2.68 -19.19
C LEU A 83 -4.57 -3.15 -20.38
N ASN A 84 -3.95 -2.22 -21.09
CA ASN A 84 -2.96 -2.53 -22.11
C ASN A 84 -1.63 -2.90 -21.45
N THR A 85 -0.96 -3.94 -21.96
CA THR A 85 0.30 -4.43 -21.38
C THR A 85 1.38 -4.63 -22.44
N SER A 86 2.62 -4.27 -22.11
CA SER A 86 3.85 -4.58 -22.84
C SER A 86 4.85 -5.29 -21.92
N THR A 87 5.90 -5.86 -22.48
CA THR A 87 6.96 -6.57 -21.73
C THR A 87 8.34 -6.11 -22.17
N GLY A 88 9.37 -6.40 -21.36
CA GLY A 88 10.77 -6.14 -21.73
C GLY A 88 11.31 -4.77 -21.33
N HIS A 89 10.54 -3.98 -20.57
CA HIS A 89 10.92 -2.65 -20.08
C HIS A 89 11.20 -2.62 -18.56
N ILE A 90 11.29 -3.80 -17.93
CA ILE A 90 11.43 -3.96 -16.47
C ILE A 90 12.85 -4.40 -16.12
N THR A 91 13.42 -3.78 -15.10
CA THR A 91 14.67 -4.24 -14.47
C THR A 91 14.47 -4.34 -12.97
N ILE A 92 14.81 -5.48 -12.37
CA ILE A 92 14.67 -5.73 -10.93
C ILE A 92 16.05 -6.03 -10.36
N GLN A 93 16.43 -5.33 -9.30
CA GLN A 93 17.70 -5.53 -8.59
C GLN A 93 17.44 -5.59 -7.09
N HIS A 94 17.92 -6.66 -6.44
CA HIS A 94 17.79 -6.83 -5.00
C HIS A 94 19.17 -6.90 -4.36
N ASP A 95 19.51 -5.84 -3.62
CA ASP A 95 20.73 -5.75 -2.84
C ASP A 95 20.44 -6.21 -1.41
N LYS A 96 20.73 -7.49 -1.16
CA LYS A 96 20.52 -8.13 0.16
C LYS A 96 21.37 -7.46 1.27
N PRO A 97 22.67 -7.16 1.07
CA PRO A 97 23.46 -6.42 2.06
C PRO A 97 22.85 -5.11 2.55
N THR A 98 22.24 -4.33 1.65
CA THR A 98 21.66 -3.02 2.00
C THR A 98 20.16 -3.09 2.30
N ASN A 99 19.54 -4.26 2.18
CA ASN A 99 18.09 -4.46 2.28
C ASN A 99 17.30 -3.51 1.37
N GLN A 100 17.75 -3.38 0.12
CA GLN A 100 17.13 -2.51 -0.87
C GLN A 100 16.71 -3.32 -2.10
N LEU A 101 15.48 -3.10 -2.53
CA LEU A 101 14.95 -3.63 -3.78
C LEU A 101 14.62 -2.48 -4.72
N ASN A 102 15.24 -2.48 -5.90
CA ASN A 102 14.95 -1.54 -6.97
C ASN A 102 14.13 -2.24 -8.06
N TYR A 103 13.03 -1.60 -8.44
CA TYR A 103 12.14 -2.01 -9.50
C TYR A 103 12.00 -0.86 -10.49
N ASP A 104 12.56 -1.02 -11.68
CA ASP A 104 12.64 0.04 -12.69
C ASP A 104 11.71 -0.29 -13.86
N SER A 105 10.99 0.73 -14.35
CA SER A 105 10.16 0.69 -15.55
C SER A 105 10.46 1.93 -16.41
N GLY A 106 11.30 1.76 -17.42
CA GLY A 106 11.80 2.87 -18.24
C GLY A 106 12.43 3.97 -17.38
N SER A 107 11.84 5.16 -17.40
CA SER A 107 12.31 6.31 -16.60
C SER A 107 11.85 6.30 -15.14
N LEU A 108 10.82 5.54 -14.79
CA LEU A 108 10.25 5.52 -13.44
C LEU A 108 10.90 4.41 -12.62
N LYS A 109 11.36 4.75 -11.41
CA LYS A 109 12.00 3.79 -10.50
C LYS A 109 11.23 3.71 -9.20
N LEU A 110 11.11 2.50 -8.66
CA LEU A 110 10.58 2.23 -7.33
C LEU A 110 11.67 1.58 -6.50
N ASN A 111 12.10 2.28 -5.46
CA ASN A 111 12.99 1.75 -4.44
C ASN A 111 12.16 1.31 -3.22
N ILE A 112 12.38 0.09 -2.75
CA ILE A 112 11.70 -0.49 -1.61
C ILE A 112 12.75 -0.82 -0.54
N ASN A 113 12.63 -0.18 0.62
CA ASN A 113 13.41 -0.53 1.79
C ASN A 113 12.82 -1.79 2.43
N THR A 114 13.62 -2.85 2.52
CA THR A 114 13.25 -4.12 3.14
C THR A 114 13.95 -4.34 4.47
N THR A 115 14.55 -3.31 5.05
CA THR A 115 15.15 -3.36 6.39
C THR A 115 14.06 -3.72 7.41
N PRO A 116 14.33 -4.61 8.37
CA PRO A 116 13.33 -5.01 9.36
C PRO A 116 12.68 -3.80 10.04
N ASN A 117 11.35 -3.77 10.03
CA ASN A 117 10.52 -2.69 10.60
C ASN A 117 10.68 -1.28 10.01
N ASP A 118 11.37 -1.13 8.87
CA ASP A 118 11.60 0.17 8.21
C ASP A 118 11.14 0.14 6.74
N LEU A 119 9.96 -0.42 6.51
CA LEU A 119 9.33 -0.46 5.19
C LEU A 119 9.09 0.95 4.65
N ASN A 120 9.58 1.19 3.43
CA ASN A 120 9.34 2.43 2.69
C ASN A 120 9.33 2.15 1.19
N PHE A 121 8.37 2.73 0.46
CA PHE A 121 8.34 2.69 -1.00
C PHE A 121 8.61 4.10 -1.51
N THR A 122 9.66 4.28 -2.29
CA THR A 122 10.05 5.58 -2.83
C THR A 122 10.05 5.54 -4.36
N PHE A 123 9.18 6.35 -4.96
CA PHE A 123 9.12 6.53 -6.41
C PHE A 123 10.05 7.68 -6.81
N THR A 124 10.95 7.44 -7.76
CA THR A 124 11.91 8.44 -8.25
C THR A 124 11.92 8.50 -9.78
N CYS A 125 12.32 9.65 -10.32
CA CYS A 125 12.58 9.81 -11.76
C CYS A 125 14.08 9.61 -12.09
N PRO A 126 14.51 9.63 -13.36
CA PRO A 126 15.86 9.21 -13.75
C PRO A 126 17.02 9.98 -13.10
N ASN A 127 16.77 11.21 -12.64
CA ASN A 127 17.75 12.03 -11.91
C ASN A 127 17.78 11.76 -10.40
N ASN A 128 17.16 10.66 -9.94
CA ASN A 128 17.01 10.26 -8.54
C ASN A 128 16.22 11.25 -7.66
N LYS A 129 15.45 12.16 -8.24
CA LYS A 129 14.53 13.02 -7.48
C LYS A 129 13.30 12.21 -7.04
N LYS A 130 12.99 12.24 -5.74
CA LYS A 130 11.76 11.67 -5.18
C LYS A 130 10.53 12.38 -5.76
N LEU A 131 9.61 11.59 -6.28
CA LEU A 131 8.30 12.03 -6.79
C LEU A 131 7.24 11.90 -5.69
N THR A 132 7.09 10.69 -5.15
CA THR A 132 6.16 10.37 -4.06
C THR A 132 6.62 9.07 -3.38
N GLY A 133 5.88 8.61 -2.38
CA GLY A 133 6.19 7.37 -1.69
C GLY A 133 5.14 6.96 -0.67
N HIS A 134 5.34 5.76 -0.13
CA HIS A 134 4.64 5.23 1.03
C HIS A 134 5.61 5.24 2.21
N SER A 135 5.40 6.16 3.15
CA SER A 135 6.21 6.33 4.34
C SER A 135 5.57 5.66 5.57
N TRP A 136 6.06 5.97 6.77
CA TRP A 136 5.51 5.43 8.02
C TRP A 136 3.99 5.67 8.12
N ARG A 137 3.22 4.62 8.45
CA ARG A 137 1.75 4.65 8.53
C ARG A 137 1.06 5.13 7.24
N SER A 138 1.53 4.66 6.09
CA SER A 138 0.91 4.97 4.80
C SER A 138 0.13 3.78 4.20
N ILE A 139 0.55 2.55 4.49
CA ILE A 139 -0.11 1.32 4.05
C ILE A 139 -0.68 0.61 5.28
N GLY A 140 -1.97 0.27 5.25
CA GLY A 140 -2.58 -0.43 6.38
C GLY A 140 -3.85 -1.19 6.03
N TYR A 141 -4.16 -2.17 6.87
CA TYR A 141 -5.46 -2.82 6.91
C TYR A 141 -6.30 -2.16 8.00
N VAL A 142 -7.51 -1.75 7.65
CA VAL A 142 -8.47 -1.12 8.57
C VAL A 142 -9.59 -2.10 8.86
N ALA A 143 -9.81 -2.41 10.14
CA ALA A 143 -11.00 -3.11 10.58
C ALA A 143 -12.00 -2.11 11.17
N ASP A 144 -13.23 -2.14 10.66
CA ASP A 144 -14.32 -1.27 11.07
C ASP A 144 -15.43 -2.07 11.76
N LEU A 145 -15.54 -1.87 13.07
CA LEU A 145 -16.53 -2.52 13.94
C LEU A 145 -17.82 -1.70 14.07
N ARG A 146 -17.92 -0.53 13.43
CA ARG A 146 -19.12 0.32 13.48
C ARG A 146 -20.22 -0.16 12.54
N THR A 147 -19.95 -1.20 11.77
CA THR A 147 -20.87 -1.74 10.76
C THR A 147 -21.87 -2.70 11.38
N THR A 148 -23.06 -2.81 10.78
CA THR A 148 -24.13 -3.70 11.25
C THR A 148 -23.81 -5.18 11.10
N GLN A 149 -22.73 -5.53 10.40
CA GLN A 149 -22.23 -6.90 10.28
C GLN A 149 -21.47 -7.35 11.54
N TYR A 150 -20.92 -6.41 12.31
CA TYR A 150 -20.23 -6.73 13.54
C TYR A 150 -21.24 -7.11 14.64
N ARG A 151 -21.13 -8.35 15.11
CA ARG A 151 -21.95 -8.95 16.16
C ARG A 151 -21.07 -9.38 17.33
N PRO A 152 -21.06 -8.63 18.45
CA PRO A 152 -20.24 -8.96 19.61
C PRO A 152 -20.46 -10.38 20.17
N GLU A 153 -21.68 -10.91 20.03
CA GLU A 153 -22.06 -12.26 20.45
C GLU A 153 -21.27 -13.38 19.75
N ASP A 154 -20.74 -13.12 18.55
CA ASP A 154 -19.94 -14.08 17.79
C ASP A 154 -18.48 -14.16 18.29
N GLY A 155 -18.10 -13.31 19.27
CA GLY A 155 -16.81 -13.35 19.94
C GLY A 155 -15.63 -13.24 18.97
N LEU A 156 -14.72 -14.22 19.00
CA LEU A 156 -13.54 -14.25 18.13
C LEU A 156 -13.90 -14.39 16.63
N CYS A 157 -15.10 -14.87 16.33
CA CYS A 157 -15.58 -15.08 14.97
C CYS A 157 -16.38 -13.90 14.41
N ALA A 158 -16.55 -12.82 15.19
CA ALA A 158 -17.32 -11.66 14.77
C ALA A 158 -16.75 -11.05 13.47
N GLU A 159 -17.63 -10.94 12.47
CA GLU A 159 -17.28 -10.35 11.18
C GLU A 159 -16.88 -8.89 11.35
N ARG A 160 -15.83 -8.48 10.63
CA ARG A 160 -15.34 -7.10 10.65
C ARG A 160 -15.27 -6.61 9.23
N GLN A 161 -15.82 -5.43 8.98
CA GLN A 161 -15.68 -4.82 7.67
C GLN A 161 -14.23 -4.36 7.47
N GLY A 162 -13.54 -4.99 6.53
CA GLY A 162 -12.15 -4.69 6.21
C GLY A 162 -12.02 -3.65 5.09
N TYR A 163 -11.02 -2.76 5.20
CA TYR A 163 -10.59 -1.86 4.13
C TYR A 163 -9.07 -1.88 3.99
N ILE A 164 -8.58 -1.66 2.76
CA ILE A 164 -7.18 -1.34 2.51
C ILE A 164 -7.02 0.18 2.47
N LEU A 165 -6.05 0.67 3.23
CA LEU A 165 -5.62 2.06 3.20
C LEU A 165 -4.25 2.15 2.54
N ALA A 166 -4.12 3.06 1.57
CA ALA A 166 -2.85 3.46 0.99
C ALA A 166 -2.83 4.99 0.87
N ALA A 167 -1.78 5.62 1.38
CA ALA A 167 -1.55 7.06 1.30
C ALA A 167 -0.21 7.33 0.60
N LEU A 168 -0.19 8.38 -0.22
CA LEU A 168 1.01 8.82 -0.93
C LEU A 168 1.47 10.17 -0.41
N ASP A 169 2.78 10.34 -0.26
CA ASP A 169 3.38 11.61 0.14
C ASP A 169 3.07 12.71 -0.90
N LEU A 170 2.70 13.89 -0.40
CA LEU A 170 2.56 15.12 -1.19
C LEU A 170 3.53 16.17 -0.68
N GLY A 171 4.29 16.77 -1.60
CA GLY A 171 5.23 17.84 -1.36
C GLY A 171 4.58 19.21 -1.16
N VAL A 172 5.39 20.16 -0.68
CA VAL A 172 4.96 21.55 -0.50
C VAL A 172 4.57 22.16 -1.86
N ARG A 173 3.35 22.72 -1.94
CA ARG A 173 2.74 23.30 -3.15
C ARG A 173 2.42 22.30 -4.28
N GLU A 174 2.45 21.00 -3.99
CA GLU A 174 1.88 20.02 -4.91
C GLU A 174 0.36 20.14 -4.95
N LYS A 175 -0.21 19.86 -6.11
CA LYS A 175 -1.64 20.02 -6.40
C LYS A 175 -2.15 18.75 -7.06
N ILE A 176 -3.32 18.30 -6.61
CA ILE A 176 -4.00 17.15 -7.18
C ILE A 176 -5.04 17.63 -8.18
N TYR A 177 -5.06 16.99 -9.35
CA TYR A 177 -6.01 17.26 -10.43
C TYR A 177 -6.62 15.95 -10.93
N GLY A 178 -7.71 16.05 -11.70
CA GLY A 178 -8.40 14.90 -12.28
C GLY A 178 -9.54 14.41 -11.41
N LEU A 179 -9.48 13.14 -10.97
CA LEU A 179 -10.54 12.47 -10.19
C LEU A 179 -11.93 12.45 -10.85
N GLY A 180 -11.95 12.52 -12.19
CA GLY A 180 -13.16 12.50 -13.00
C GLY A 180 -13.85 13.87 -13.10
N HIS A 181 -15.09 13.88 -13.60
CA HIS A 181 -15.89 15.11 -13.67
C HIS A 181 -16.39 15.49 -12.28
N ARG A 182 -15.75 16.48 -11.65
CA ARG A 182 -16.19 17.11 -10.41
C ARG A 182 -16.48 18.59 -10.66
N ARG A 183 -17.52 19.13 -10.02
CA ARG A 183 -17.93 20.55 -10.13
C ARG A 183 -17.43 21.41 -8.97
N GLN A 184 -16.51 20.88 -8.16
CA GLN A 184 -15.81 21.62 -7.10
C GLN A 184 -14.59 22.35 -7.68
N SER A 185 -13.97 23.22 -6.87
CA SER A 185 -12.82 24.03 -7.29
C SER A 185 -11.74 23.18 -7.98
N HIS A 186 -11.15 23.73 -9.04
CA HIS A 186 -10.23 23.02 -9.96
C HIS A 186 -8.96 22.44 -9.30
N VAL A 187 -8.72 22.75 -8.03
CA VAL A 187 -7.62 22.23 -7.21
C VAL A 187 -8.21 21.68 -5.91
N ASP A 188 -7.99 20.39 -5.66
CA ASP A 188 -8.19 19.82 -4.32
C ASP A 188 -7.01 20.26 -3.45
N SER A 189 -7.19 21.35 -2.71
CA SER A 189 -6.21 21.84 -1.75
C SER A 189 -6.41 21.11 -0.42
N PRO A 190 -5.38 20.49 0.18
CA PRO A 190 -5.50 19.95 1.53
C PRO A 190 -5.85 21.10 2.48
N ALA A 191 -6.87 20.89 3.30
CA ALA A 191 -7.38 21.90 4.23
C ALA A 191 -6.26 22.46 5.12
N ARG A 192 -6.30 23.77 5.34
CA ARG A 192 -5.39 24.50 6.25
C ARG A 192 -5.47 23.98 7.69
#